data_AF-A0A428KBX7-F1
#
_entry.id   AF-A0A428KBX7-F1
#
_cell.length_a   1.000
_cell.length_b   1.000
_cell.length_c   1.000
_cell.angle_alpha   90.00
_cell.angle_beta   90.00
_cell.angle_gamma   90.00
#
_symmetry.space_group_name_H-M   'P 1'
#
loop_
_entity.id
_entity.type
_entity.pdbx_description
1 polymer ?
#
loop_
_entity_poly.entity_id
_entity_poly.type
_entity_poly.pdbx_seq_one_letter_code
_entity_poly.pdbx_strand_id
1 'polypeptide(L)'
;MLSPVVRYIYVSSCLLIICCGGPTDNKTAAEYGISVSPSSKNEAGLKSAAYSDQQLEAFLDSVGHLPSPPLTDRAALYADSIFYHQTSRSQTLTTQDFTLLKQAAWLGRMTRTEAQRIFRDATIGQGCSREGLFRKFAADSISVAFYPFRNNSFEEYAIGIGFLERCQPAPLFFFKKNKLIAIHDGYRHYGLDLKHYQDENNKTVVYYTREFRRGSGIWWNNLNFYRYDGDKLLPVLNELKDGNSQLFWGFRAWWLVFTIQSTNPLRIKMVYDVTLPDTTRVNSESFVVNDSTVVEYVWNDIQKKLVGRYKASKLSRAQILSYTVQENEMLFINAHYQELKSSLHDSVTRPAVLNYLQVIMNSH
;
A
#
# COMPACT_ATOMS: atom_id res chain seq x y z
N MET A 1 -20.97 26.67 -37.39
CA MET A 1 -20.34 27.86 -36.79
C MET A 1 -20.43 27.75 -35.28
N LEU A 2 -19.26 27.77 -34.63
CA LEU A 2 -18.96 28.02 -33.21
C LEU A 2 -19.61 27.17 -32.09
N SER A 3 -18.76 26.36 -31.48
CA SER A 3 -18.84 25.84 -30.11
C SER A 3 -18.40 26.92 -29.10
N PRO A 4 -18.92 26.90 -27.86
CA PRO A 4 -18.21 27.45 -26.71
C PRO A 4 -17.70 26.34 -25.79
N VAL A 5 -16.40 26.39 -25.53
CA VAL A 5 -15.68 25.67 -24.48
C VAL A 5 -15.94 26.39 -23.16
N VAL A 6 -16.54 25.70 -22.19
CA VAL A 6 -16.65 26.18 -20.81
C VAL A 6 -15.40 25.74 -20.04
N ARG A 7 -14.57 26.70 -19.65
CA ARG A 7 -13.46 26.51 -18.69
C ARG A 7 -14.00 26.73 -17.27
N TYR A 8 -13.90 25.72 -16.41
CA TYR A 8 -14.10 25.89 -14.98
C TYR A 8 -12.78 26.32 -14.32
N ILE A 9 -12.78 27.52 -13.73
CA ILE A 9 -11.74 28.00 -12.82
C ILE A 9 -12.20 27.60 -11.42
N TYR A 10 -11.46 26.71 -10.75
CA TYR A 10 -11.63 26.48 -9.32
C TYR A 10 -10.68 27.39 -8.55
N VAL A 11 -11.25 28.41 -7.91
CA VAL A 11 -10.58 29.19 -6.87
C VAL A 11 -10.66 28.37 -5.57
N SER A 12 -9.52 27.84 -5.13
CA SER A 12 -9.41 27.14 -3.85
C SER A 12 -9.22 28.18 -2.75
N SER A 13 -10.27 28.41 -1.95
CA SER A 13 -10.20 29.22 -0.74
C SER A 13 -9.87 28.31 0.44
N CYS A 14 -8.68 28.51 1.01
CA CYS A 14 -8.24 27.89 2.25
C CYS A 14 -9.19 28.20 3.41
N LEU A 15 -9.75 27.17 4.05
CA LEU A 15 -10.20 27.25 5.43
C LEU A 15 -9.27 26.42 6.31
N LEU A 16 -8.46 27.13 7.10
CA LEU A 16 -7.74 26.60 8.25
C LEU A 16 -8.76 26.14 9.29
N ILE A 17 -8.92 24.83 9.46
CA ILE A 17 -9.51 24.26 10.66
C ILE A 17 -8.37 23.76 11.55
N ILE A 18 -8.10 24.54 12.58
CA ILE A 18 -7.34 24.13 13.76
C ILE A 18 -8.20 23.11 14.50
N CYS A 19 -7.72 21.88 14.66
CA CYS A 19 -8.31 20.94 15.61
C CYS A 19 -7.23 20.30 16.49
N CYS A 20 -7.43 20.59 17.77
CA CYS A 20 -6.88 20.11 19.02
C CYS A 20 -6.19 18.74 19.03
N GLY A 21 -5.11 18.68 19.81
CA GLY A 21 -4.34 17.48 20.09
C GLY A 21 -5.12 16.41 20.84
N GLY A 22 -4.89 15.17 20.43
CA GLY A 22 -5.02 13.97 21.24
C GLY A 22 -3.67 13.25 21.26
N PRO A 23 -3.37 12.45 22.29
CA PRO A 23 -2.04 11.91 22.53
C PRO A 23 -1.64 10.93 21.42
N THR A 24 -0.56 11.23 20.72
CA THR A 24 0.12 10.26 19.85
C THR A 24 0.90 9.30 20.72
N ASP A 25 0.44 8.05 20.80
CA ASP A 25 1.23 6.93 21.31
C ASP A 25 2.49 6.74 20.46
N ASN A 26 3.61 7.25 20.96
CA ASN A 26 4.96 7.05 20.41
C ASN A 26 5.43 5.59 20.65
N LYS A 27 4.83 4.62 19.95
CA LYS A 27 5.21 3.19 20.05
C LYS A 27 5.49 2.53 18.70
N THR A 28 6.34 3.11 17.85
CA THR A 28 6.72 2.44 16.57
C THR A 28 8.20 2.49 16.18
N ALA A 29 9.12 2.97 17.03
CA ALA A 29 10.56 2.94 16.73
C ALA A 29 11.36 1.90 17.53
N ALA A 30 10.90 1.51 18.73
CA ALA A 30 11.71 0.69 19.64
C ALA A 30 11.65 -0.83 19.37
N GLU A 31 10.63 -1.35 18.67
CA GLU A 31 10.47 -2.80 18.43
C GLU A 31 11.24 -3.34 17.21
N TYR A 32 11.81 -2.47 16.37
CA TYR A 32 12.56 -2.89 15.17
C TYR A 32 14.10 -2.92 15.35
N GLY A 33 14.61 -2.78 16.57
CA GLY A 33 16.06 -2.87 16.83
C GLY A 33 16.91 -1.80 16.15
N ILE A 34 16.29 -0.72 15.63
CA ILE A 34 17.01 0.44 15.11
C ILE A 34 17.19 1.39 16.30
N SER A 35 18.40 1.45 16.84
CA SER A 35 18.77 2.47 17.81
C SER A 35 18.71 3.84 17.14
N VAL A 36 17.59 4.56 17.26
CA VAL A 36 17.56 5.99 16.98
C VAL A 36 18.17 6.67 18.20
N SER A 37 19.49 6.88 18.14
CA SER A 37 20.15 7.75 19.10
C SER A 37 19.57 9.16 18.93
N PRO A 38 19.06 9.82 19.99
CA PRO A 38 18.68 11.22 19.90
C PRO A 38 19.98 12.01 19.74
N SER A 39 20.29 12.35 18.48
CA SER A 39 21.37 13.29 18.16
C SER A 39 20.94 14.66 18.65
N SER A 40 21.34 14.99 19.88
CA SER A 40 21.33 16.36 20.37
C SER A 40 22.53 17.11 19.79
N LYS A 41 22.27 18.36 19.38
CA LYS A 41 23.21 19.45 19.04
C LYS A 41 23.75 19.48 17.60
N ASN A 42 23.11 20.29 16.75
CA ASN A 42 23.59 21.62 16.35
C ASN A 42 22.85 22.09 15.09
N GLU A 43 21.90 23.02 15.26
CA GLU A 43 21.45 23.91 14.17
C GLU A 43 22.57 24.93 13.88
N ALA A 44 23.66 24.46 13.28
CA ALA A 44 24.54 25.32 12.50
C ALA A 44 24.04 25.21 11.07
N GLY A 45 23.57 26.32 10.48
CA GLY A 45 23.01 26.36 9.14
C GLY A 45 23.87 25.57 8.14
N LEU A 46 23.34 24.44 7.67
CA LEU A 46 23.93 23.65 6.60
C LEU A 46 24.09 24.59 5.40
N LYS A 47 25.34 24.98 5.10
CA LYS A 47 25.66 25.62 3.83
C LYS A 47 25.39 24.60 2.73
N SER A 48 24.27 24.78 2.03
CA SER A 48 24.03 24.14 0.73
C SER A 48 25.24 24.40 -0.15
N ALA A 49 25.96 23.34 -0.54
CA ALA A 49 27.07 23.47 -1.47
C ALA A 49 26.50 23.77 -2.86
N ALA A 50 27.00 24.78 -3.54
CA ALA A 50 26.62 25.01 -4.93
C ALA A 50 27.44 24.08 -5.83
N TYR A 51 26.77 23.19 -6.57
CA TYR A 51 27.40 22.34 -7.57
C TYR A 51 27.22 22.95 -8.96
N SER A 52 28.23 22.77 -9.81
CA SER A 52 28.11 23.09 -11.24
C SER A 52 27.17 22.10 -11.94
N ASP A 53 26.55 22.53 -13.05
CA ASP A 53 25.76 21.65 -13.92
C ASP A 53 26.51 20.34 -14.24
N GLN A 54 27.80 20.42 -14.58
CA GLN A 54 28.61 19.25 -14.90
C GLN A 54 28.74 18.27 -13.72
N GLN A 55 28.85 18.76 -12.49
CA GLN A 55 28.88 17.92 -11.29
C GLN A 55 27.54 17.24 -11.05
N LEU A 56 26.43 17.95 -11.27
CA LEU A 56 25.08 17.42 -11.12
C LEU A 56 24.77 16.36 -12.19
N GLU A 57 25.18 16.60 -13.43
CA GLU A 57 25.06 15.61 -14.50
C GLU A 57 25.92 14.36 -14.24
N ALA A 58 27.14 14.54 -13.72
CA ALA A 58 27.99 13.42 -13.31
C ALA A 58 27.40 12.64 -12.12
N PHE A 59 26.73 13.33 -11.19
CA PHE A 59 26.00 12.69 -10.10
C PHE A 59 24.83 11.84 -10.64
N LEU A 60 24.03 12.38 -11.56
CA LEU A 60 22.98 11.63 -12.24
C LEU A 60 23.54 10.39 -12.94
N ASP A 61 24.64 10.52 -13.67
CA ASP A 61 25.29 9.38 -14.34
C ASP A 61 25.80 8.35 -13.34
N SER A 62 26.39 8.78 -12.22
CA SER A 62 26.85 7.87 -11.16
C SER A 62 25.71 7.04 -10.56
N VAL A 63 24.58 7.66 -10.25
CA VAL A 63 23.42 6.97 -9.66
C VAL A 63 22.69 6.11 -10.71
N GLY A 64 22.56 6.62 -11.93
CA GLY A 64 21.94 5.93 -13.07
C GLY A 64 22.59 4.59 -13.42
N HIS A 65 23.90 4.47 -13.19
CA HIS A 65 24.66 3.25 -13.47
C HIS A 65 24.86 2.34 -12.25
N LEU A 66 24.29 2.66 -11.08
CA LEU A 66 24.30 1.75 -9.95
C LEU A 66 23.57 0.43 -10.29
N PRO A 67 24.00 -0.71 -9.71
CA PRO A 67 23.24 -1.94 -9.80
C PRO A 67 21.83 -1.75 -9.25
N SER A 68 20.82 -1.98 -10.09
CA SER A 68 19.41 -1.85 -9.72
C SER A 68 18.93 -2.86 -8.65
N PRO A 69 19.39 -4.14 -8.61
CA PRO A 69 18.83 -5.13 -7.68
C PRO A 69 18.93 -4.75 -6.18
N PRO A 70 20.09 -4.29 -5.65
CA PRO A 70 20.16 -3.88 -4.24
C PRO A 70 19.18 -2.77 -3.85
N LEU A 71 18.99 -1.78 -4.74
CA LEU A 71 18.05 -0.67 -4.52
C LEU A 71 16.60 -1.18 -4.56
N THR A 72 16.30 -2.03 -5.54
CA THR A 72 14.97 -2.62 -5.74
C THR A 72 14.59 -3.55 -4.59
N ASP A 73 15.52 -4.37 -4.11
CA ASP A 73 15.27 -5.33 -3.02
C ASP A 73 15.04 -4.63 -1.69
N ARG A 74 15.76 -3.53 -1.42
CA ARG A 74 15.51 -2.68 -0.24
C ARG A 74 14.11 -2.08 -0.27
N ALA A 75 13.69 -1.52 -1.41
CA ALA A 75 12.34 -0.96 -1.57
C ALA A 75 11.26 -2.05 -1.46
N ALA A 76 11.49 -3.21 -2.08
CA ALA A 76 10.58 -4.36 -2.03
C ALA A 76 10.43 -4.90 -0.61
N LEU A 77 11.50 -4.99 0.18
CA LEU A 77 11.44 -5.45 1.58
C LEU A 77 10.47 -4.60 2.40
N TYR A 78 10.53 -3.28 2.22
CA TYR A 78 9.61 -2.38 2.90
C TYR A 78 8.16 -2.60 2.44
N ALA A 79 7.92 -2.62 1.13
CA ALA A 79 6.59 -2.85 0.60
C ALA A 79 6.01 -4.20 1.09
N ASP A 80 6.81 -5.26 1.05
CA ASP A 80 6.43 -6.63 1.40
C ASP A 80 6.36 -6.86 2.91
N SER A 81 6.84 -5.93 3.74
CA SER A 81 6.79 -6.06 5.21
C SER A 81 5.36 -6.23 5.75
N ILE A 82 4.37 -5.83 4.97
CA ILE A 82 2.95 -6.00 5.27
C ILE A 82 2.52 -7.47 5.41
N PHE A 83 3.21 -8.38 4.72
CA PHE A 83 2.99 -9.81 4.83
C PHE A 83 3.41 -10.36 6.19
N TYR A 84 4.19 -9.64 6.99
CA TYR A 84 4.54 -10.05 8.36
C TYR A 84 3.35 -10.00 9.33
N HIS A 85 2.23 -9.39 8.95
CA HIS A 85 1.01 -9.38 9.76
C HIS A 85 0.06 -10.55 9.44
N GLN A 86 0.53 -11.53 8.67
CA GLN A 86 -0.16 -12.80 8.46
C GLN A 86 0.43 -13.84 9.41
N THR A 87 -0.43 -14.48 10.20
CA THR A 87 -0.06 -15.67 10.96
C THR A 87 -0.61 -16.92 10.27
N SER A 88 0.27 -17.82 9.84
CA SER A 88 -0.14 -19.14 9.37
C SER A 88 -0.70 -19.98 10.51
N ARG A 89 -1.78 -20.73 10.26
CA ARG A 89 -2.44 -21.61 11.23
C ARG A 89 -2.70 -22.99 10.61
N SER A 90 -2.93 -23.97 11.46
CA SER A 90 -3.39 -25.30 11.07
C SER A 90 -4.31 -25.85 12.15
N GLN A 91 -5.35 -25.09 12.47
CA GLN A 91 -6.32 -25.46 13.49
C GLN A 91 -7.57 -26.05 12.83
N THR A 92 -7.86 -27.31 13.11
CA THR A 92 -9.10 -27.96 12.69
C THR A 92 -10.18 -27.74 13.75
N LEU A 93 -11.31 -27.19 13.34
CA LEU A 93 -12.49 -27.06 14.19
C LEU A 93 -13.18 -28.41 14.36
N THR A 94 -13.70 -28.64 15.56
CA THR A 94 -14.61 -29.76 15.82
C THR A 94 -15.88 -29.59 14.99
N THR A 95 -16.64 -30.68 14.78
CA THR A 95 -17.92 -30.62 14.05
C THR A 95 -18.90 -29.65 14.71
N GLN A 96 -18.91 -29.59 16.05
CA GLN A 96 -19.75 -28.68 16.82
C GLN A 96 -19.34 -27.22 16.60
N ASP A 97 -18.06 -26.90 16.74
CA ASP A 97 -17.54 -25.55 16.53
C ASP A 97 -17.73 -25.07 15.10
N PHE A 98 -17.53 -25.96 14.12
CA PHE A 98 -17.76 -25.63 12.72
C PHE A 98 -19.25 -25.38 12.43
N THR A 99 -20.16 -26.12 13.07
CA THR A 99 -21.60 -25.88 12.94
C THR A 99 -21.99 -24.52 13.50
N LEU A 100 -21.44 -24.15 14.64
CA LEU A 100 -21.66 -22.83 15.25
C LEU A 100 -21.07 -21.70 14.41
N LEU A 101 -19.87 -21.90 13.83
CA LEU A 101 -19.29 -20.94 12.90
C LEU A 101 -20.18 -20.72 11.68
N LYS A 102 -20.73 -21.79 11.10
CA LYS A 102 -21.67 -21.68 9.96
C LYS A 102 -22.92 -20.90 10.36
N GLN A 103 -23.52 -21.20 11.51
CA GLN A 103 -24.68 -20.47 12.01
C GLN A 103 -24.37 -18.98 12.22
N ALA A 104 -23.23 -18.68 12.84
CA ALA A 104 -22.78 -17.32 13.07
C ALA A 104 -22.54 -16.53 11.77
N ALA A 105 -21.95 -17.17 10.76
CA ALA A 105 -21.73 -16.60 9.44
C ALA A 105 -23.05 -16.21 8.75
N TRP A 106 -24.08 -17.05 8.85
CA TRP A 106 -25.41 -16.75 8.28
C TRP A 106 -26.18 -15.69 9.07
N LEU A 107 -26.06 -15.72 10.40
CA LEU A 107 -26.73 -14.75 11.28
C LEU A 107 -26.02 -13.39 11.33
N GLY A 108 -24.76 -13.32 10.86
CA GLY A 108 -23.90 -12.15 10.94
C GLY A 108 -23.46 -11.80 12.36
N ARG A 109 -23.57 -12.74 13.31
CA ARG A 109 -23.26 -12.52 14.73
C ARG A 109 -23.01 -13.82 15.49
N MET A 110 -22.28 -13.72 16.60
CA MET A 110 -22.08 -14.78 17.59
C MET A 110 -21.86 -14.21 18.99
N THR A 111 -21.91 -15.05 20.02
CA THR A 111 -21.52 -14.63 21.37
C THR A 111 -20.01 -14.52 21.50
N ARG A 112 -19.53 -13.71 22.46
CA ARG A 112 -18.10 -13.62 22.76
C ARG A 112 -17.50 -14.97 23.14
N THR A 113 -18.20 -15.74 23.97
CA THR A 113 -17.76 -17.05 24.43
C THR A 113 -17.60 -18.02 23.26
N GLU A 114 -18.55 -18.03 22.31
CA GLU A 114 -18.43 -18.84 21.09
C GLU A 114 -17.24 -18.42 20.24
N ALA A 115 -17.02 -17.12 20.04
CA ALA A 115 -15.89 -16.61 19.28
C ALA A 115 -14.54 -17.01 19.91
N GLN A 116 -14.39 -16.78 21.22
CA GLN A 116 -13.17 -17.14 21.96
C GLN A 116 -12.89 -18.65 21.88
N ARG A 117 -13.94 -19.49 21.93
CA ARG A 117 -13.80 -20.94 21.78
C ARG A 117 -13.37 -21.33 20.36
N ILE A 118 -14.06 -20.82 19.34
CA ILE A 118 -13.81 -21.19 17.93
C ILE A 118 -12.41 -20.74 17.49
N PHE A 119 -12.03 -19.50 17.81
CA PHE A 119 -10.76 -18.91 17.35
C PHE A 119 -9.60 -19.09 18.34
N ARG A 120 -9.85 -19.66 19.52
CA ARG A 120 -8.87 -19.92 20.59
C ARG A 120 -8.09 -18.67 21.00
N ASP A 121 -8.80 -17.56 21.07
CA ASP A 121 -8.24 -16.27 21.44
C ASP A 121 -9.16 -15.59 22.45
N ALA A 122 -8.70 -15.52 23.70
CA ALA A 122 -9.43 -14.90 24.80
C ALA A 122 -9.54 -13.37 24.67
N THR A 123 -8.71 -12.75 23.83
CA THR A 123 -8.71 -11.30 23.59
C THR A 123 -9.84 -10.86 22.67
N ILE A 124 -10.42 -11.80 21.89
CA ILE A 124 -11.57 -11.50 21.04
C ILE A 124 -12.71 -10.94 21.90
N GLY A 125 -13.22 -9.78 21.48
CA GLY A 125 -14.29 -9.06 22.16
C GLY A 125 -13.85 -8.15 23.31
N GLN A 126 -12.57 -8.17 23.73
CA GLN A 126 -12.09 -7.35 24.87
C GLN A 126 -12.07 -5.84 24.58
N GLY A 127 -11.87 -5.45 23.32
CA GLY A 127 -11.86 -4.05 22.86
C GLY A 127 -13.15 -3.61 22.17
N CYS A 128 -14.25 -4.36 22.30
CA CYS A 128 -15.51 -4.07 21.63
C CYS A 128 -16.41 -3.16 22.48
N SER A 129 -16.72 -1.94 22.03
CA SER A 129 -17.66 -1.05 22.73
C SER A 129 -19.10 -1.57 22.65
N ARG A 130 -19.84 -1.45 23.78
CA ARG A 130 -21.28 -1.77 23.86
C ARG A 130 -22.14 -0.80 23.05
N GLU A 131 -21.66 0.43 22.90
CA GLU A 131 -22.31 1.54 22.22
C GLU A 131 -21.58 1.81 20.90
N GLY A 132 -22.34 2.03 19.83
CA GLY A 132 -21.78 2.53 18.59
C GLY A 132 -22.89 3.22 17.81
N LEU A 133 -22.48 4.02 16.83
CA LEU A 133 -23.30 5.09 16.26
C LEU A 133 -24.66 4.64 15.69
N PHE A 134 -24.80 3.40 15.21
CA PHE A 134 -25.95 3.02 14.37
C PHE A 134 -26.75 1.77 14.77
N ARG A 135 -26.36 0.97 15.78
CA ARG A 135 -27.09 -0.28 16.18
C ARG A 135 -26.99 -0.62 17.67
N LYS A 136 -28.05 -1.12 18.30
CA LYS A 136 -27.96 -1.76 19.63
C LYS A 136 -27.81 -3.27 19.45
N PHE A 137 -26.64 -3.81 19.75
CA PHE A 137 -26.44 -5.26 19.86
C PHE A 137 -26.60 -5.68 21.32
N ALA A 138 -26.98 -6.94 21.55
CA ALA A 138 -26.95 -7.50 22.91
C ALA A 138 -25.53 -7.43 23.46
N ALA A 139 -25.38 -7.25 24.78
CA ALA A 139 -24.11 -6.93 25.42
C ALA A 139 -22.97 -7.95 25.20
N ASP A 140 -23.31 -9.19 24.83
CA ASP A 140 -22.35 -10.28 24.56
C ASP A 140 -22.26 -10.66 23.06
N SER A 141 -22.91 -9.91 22.17
CA SER A 141 -22.93 -10.20 20.74
C SER A 141 -21.77 -9.53 20.00
N ILE A 142 -21.00 -10.32 19.26
CA ILE A 142 -19.96 -9.86 18.34
C ILE A 142 -20.48 -10.03 16.91
N SER A 143 -20.20 -9.06 16.04
CA SER A 143 -20.55 -9.17 14.63
C SER A 143 -19.61 -10.12 13.88
N VAL A 144 -20.16 -10.81 12.91
CA VAL A 144 -19.45 -11.76 12.06
C VAL A 144 -19.70 -11.37 10.61
N ALA A 145 -18.64 -11.17 9.85
CA ALA A 145 -18.69 -10.99 8.40
C ALA A 145 -18.25 -12.28 7.72
N PHE A 146 -19.06 -12.77 6.78
CA PHE A 146 -18.77 -13.98 6.02
C PHE A 146 -18.40 -13.65 4.58
N TYR A 147 -17.26 -14.16 4.13
CA TYR A 147 -16.73 -13.97 2.79
C TYR A 147 -16.51 -15.33 2.11
N PRO A 148 -17.53 -15.90 1.45
CA PRO A 148 -17.37 -17.11 0.66
C PRO A 148 -16.67 -16.80 -0.66
N PHE A 149 -15.74 -17.67 -1.09
CA PHE A 149 -15.03 -17.51 -2.36
C PHE A 149 -15.54 -18.42 -3.48
N ARG A 150 -16.54 -19.27 -3.18
CA ARG A 150 -17.26 -20.12 -4.14
C ARG A 150 -18.70 -20.36 -3.70
N ASN A 151 -19.68 -19.96 -4.51
CA ASN A 151 -21.11 -20.32 -4.39
C ASN A 151 -21.71 -20.28 -2.97
N ASN A 152 -21.33 -19.28 -2.15
CA ASN A 152 -21.73 -19.20 -0.74
C ASN A 152 -21.45 -20.47 0.09
N SER A 153 -20.44 -21.24 -0.29
CA SER A 153 -20.03 -22.48 0.36
C SER A 153 -18.94 -22.25 1.41
N PHE A 154 -18.78 -23.22 2.30
CA PHE A 154 -17.70 -23.25 3.29
C PHE A 154 -16.48 -24.03 2.80
N GLU A 155 -16.23 -24.10 1.48
CA GLU A 155 -15.04 -24.78 0.95
C GLU A 155 -13.77 -23.93 1.15
N GLU A 156 -13.78 -22.69 0.68
CA GLU A 156 -12.73 -21.69 0.89
C GLU A 156 -13.43 -20.36 1.19
N TYR A 157 -13.14 -19.80 2.36
CA TYR A 157 -13.85 -18.62 2.85
C TYR A 157 -13.02 -17.87 3.89
N ALA A 158 -13.41 -16.62 4.16
CA ALA A 158 -12.91 -15.87 5.29
C ALA A 158 -14.04 -15.43 6.23
N ILE A 159 -13.67 -15.24 7.49
CA ILE A 159 -14.55 -14.72 8.55
C ILE A 159 -13.88 -13.50 9.16
N GLY A 160 -14.57 -12.35 9.09
CA GLY A 160 -14.19 -11.16 9.84
C GLY A 160 -14.92 -11.13 11.17
N ILE A 161 -14.21 -10.87 12.27
CA ILE A 161 -14.81 -10.78 13.61
C ILE A 161 -14.72 -9.35 14.13
N GLY A 162 -15.86 -8.81 14.56
CA GLY A 162 -15.98 -7.43 15.07
C GLY A 162 -16.37 -6.40 14.02
N PHE A 163 -16.96 -5.29 14.47
CA PHE A 163 -17.32 -4.14 13.64
C PHE A 163 -16.23 -3.08 13.84
N LEU A 164 -15.72 -2.52 12.74
CA LEU A 164 -14.61 -1.55 12.76
C LEU A 164 -14.87 -0.29 13.60
N GLU A 165 -16.14 0.05 13.80
CA GLU A 165 -16.56 1.18 14.64
C GLU A 165 -16.49 0.89 16.14
N ARG A 166 -16.30 -0.37 16.53
CA ARG A 166 -16.43 -0.81 17.94
C ARG A 166 -15.28 -1.66 18.44
N CYS A 167 -14.64 -2.43 17.58
CA CYS A 167 -13.60 -3.38 17.93
C CYS A 167 -12.33 -3.07 17.13
N GLN A 168 -11.25 -2.67 17.79
CA GLN A 168 -9.94 -2.58 17.18
C GLN A 168 -8.93 -3.48 17.91
N PRO A 169 -8.13 -4.30 17.17
CA PRO A 169 -8.22 -4.60 15.73
C PRO A 169 -9.33 -5.63 15.41
N ALA A 170 -9.86 -5.59 14.17
CA ALA A 170 -10.76 -6.61 13.64
C ALA A 170 -9.95 -7.64 12.83
N PRO A 171 -9.73 -8.87 13.33
CA PRO A 171 -8.97 -9.89 12.62
C PRO A 171 -9.79 -10.55 11.51
N LEU A 172 -9.10 -10.96 10.45
CA LEU A 172 -9.65 -11.73 9.34
C LEU A 172 -9.11 -13.15 9.37
N PHE A 173 -10.00 -14.14 9.52
CA PHE A 173 -9.67 -15.55 9.62
C PHE A 173 -9.96 -16.27 8.32
N PHE A 174 -8.95 -16.90 7.72
CA PHE A 174 -9.09 -17.64 6.46
C PHE A 174 -9.21 -19.13 6.73
N PHE A 175 -10.23 -19.74 6.13
CA PHE A 175 -10.55 -21.14 6.30
C PHE A 175 -10.54 -21.88 4.97
N LYS A 176 -10.28 -23.18 5.10
CA LYS A 176 -10.60 -24.19 4.09
C LYS A 176 -11.39 -25.31 4.78
N LYS A 177 -12.66 -25.49 4.40
CA LYS A 177 -13.60 -26.34 5.14
C LYS A 177 -13.60 -25.97 6.63
N ASN A 178 -13.51 -26.94 7.53
CA ASN A 178 -13.44 -26.70 8.96
C ASN A 178 -12.04 -26.35 9.48
N LYS A 179 -11.05 -26.08 8.62
CA LYS A 179 -9.67 -25.79 9.03
C LYS A 179 -9.34 -24.31 8.87
N LEU A 180 -8.92 -23.67 9.97
CA LEU A 180 -8.34 -22.33 9.99
C LEU A 180 -6.89 -22.41 9.51
N ILE A 181 -6.58 -21.72 8.41
CA ILE A 181 -5.29 -21.79 7.72
C ILE A 181 -4.46 -20.50 7.85
N ALA A 182 -5.10 -19.34 8.07
CA ALA A 182 -4.39 -18.09 8.29
C ALA A 182 -5.23 -17.09 9.08
N ILE A 183 -4.56 -16.17 9.77
CA ILE A 183 -5.15 -15.02 10.46
C ILE A 183 -4.41 -13.78 9.99
N HIS A 184 -5.14 -12.77 9.52
CA HIS A 184 -4.58 -11.47 9.15
C HIS A 184 -5.07 -10.42 10.14
N ASP A 185 -4.13 -9.69 10.73
CA ASP A 185 -4.45 -8.63 11.69
C ASP A 185 -4.66 -7.28 10.98
N GLY A 186 -5.60 -6.48 11.50
CA GLY A 186 -5.52 -5.03 11.37
C GLY A 186 -5.94 -4.40 10.04
N TYR A 187 -7.17 -4.64 9.58
CA TYR A 187 -7.81 -3.69 8.67
C TYR A 187 -8.44 -2.52 9.45
N ARG A 188 -8.28 -1.28 8.96
CA ARG A 188 -8.62 -0.02 9.66
C ARG A 188 -9.86 0.68 9.07
N HIS A 189 -10.37 1.64 9.86
CA HIS A 189 -11.34 2.74 9.67
C HIS A 189 -12.29 2.79 8.44
N TYR A 190 -11.84 2.48 7.22
CA TYR A 190 -12.62 2.66 5.98
C TYR A 190 -13.29 1.39 5.44
N GLY A 191 -13.18 0.26 6.14
CA GLY A 191 -13.79 -1.00 5.72
C GLY A 191 -12.80 -1.98 5.11
N LEU A 192 -13.09 -3.27 5.23
CA LEU A 192 -12.39 -4.33 4.51
C LEU A 192 -13.09 -4.55 3.16
N ASP A 193 -12.47 -4.14 2.07
CA ASP A 193 -12.90 -4.49 0.71
C ASP A 193 -12.20 -5.79 0.26
N LEU A 194 -12.63 -6.92 0.83
CA LEU A 194 -12.11 -8.24 0.50
C LEU A 194 -12.73 -8.75 -0.80
N LYS A 195 -11.91 -8.89 -1.82
CA LYS A 195 -12.28 -9.40 -3.14
C LYS A 195 -11.56 -10.72 -3.42
N HIS A 196 -12.05 -11.45 -4.42
CA HIS A 196 -11.43 -12.68 -4.85
C HIS A 196 -11.65 -12.94 -6.35
N TYR A 197 -10.87 -13.85 -6.92
CA TYR A 197 -11.06 -14.42 -8.26
C TYR A 197 -10.49 -15.85 -8.32
N GLN A 198 -10.81 -16.57 -9.40
CA GLN A 198 -10.17 -17.86 -9.73
C GLN A 198 -9.10 -17.61 -10.79
N ASP A 199 -7.86 -18.02 -10.52
CA ASP A 199 -6.76 -17.90 -11.47
C ASP A 199 -6.88 -18.94 -12.62
N GLU A 200 -5.93 -18.91 -13.55
CA GLU A 200 -5.86 -19.85 -14.69
C GLU A 200 -5.82 -21.33 -14.27
N ASN A 201 -5.39 -21.61 -13.03
CA ASN A 201 -5.31 -22.96 -12.46
C ASN A 201 -6.53 -23.29 -11.57
N ASN A 202 -7.60 -22.49 -11.65
CA ASN A 202 -8.80 -22.60 -10.81
C ASN A 202 -8.47 -22.60 -9.31
N LYS A 203 -7.48 -21.80 -8.90
CA LYS A 203 -7.16 -21.54 -7.50
C LYS A 203 -7.73 -20.20 -7.08
N THR A 204 -8.27 -20.15 -5.87
CA THR A 204 -8.79 -18.91 -5.30
C THR A 204 -7.65 -17.98 -4.96
N VAL A 205 -7.67 -16.80 -5.54
CA VAL A 205 -6.83 -15.66 -5.15
C VAL A 205 -7.72 -14.64 -4.47
N VAL A 206 -7.40 -14.28 -3.24
CA VAL A 206 -8.05 -13.22 -2.48
C VAL A 206 -7.17 -11.98 -2.48
N TYR A 207 -7.78 -10.81 -2.47
CA TYR A 207 -7.03 -9.56 -2.40
C TYR A 207 -7.82 -8.46 -1.73
N TYR A 208 -7.11 -7.58 -1.03
CA TYR A 208 -7.71 -6.46 -0.32
C TYR A 208 -6.67 -5.35 -0.09
N THR A 209 -7.19 -4.13 0.07
CA THR A 209 -6.35 -2.94 0.25
C THR A 209 -5.89 -2.84 1.70
N ARG A 210 -4.65 -2.39 1.91
CA ARG A 210 -4.15 -2.00 3.23
C ARG A 210 -3.44 -0.66 3.15
N GLU A 211 -3.76 0.21 4.10
CA GLU A 211 -3.12 1.51 4.25
C GLU A 211 -1.74 1.36 4.90
N PHE A 212 -0.71 1.92 4.28
CA PHE A 212 0.67 1.86 4.77
C PHE A 212 1.05 3.08 5.59
N ARG A 213 0.58 4.26 5.19
CA ARG A 213 0.81 5.52 5.89
C ARG A 213 -0.40 6.43 5.75
N ARG A 214 -0.70 7.14 6.83
CA ARG A 214 -1.78 8.13 6.90
C ARG A 214 -1.19 9.47 7.33
N GLY A 215 -1.58 10.53 6.64
CA GLY A 215 -1.27 11.91 6.97
C GLY A 215 -2.17 12.86 6.18
N SER A 216 -2.26 14.12 6.59
CA SER A 216 -3.06 15.13 5.89
C SER A 216 -2.56 15.31 4.46
N GLY A 217 -3.19 14.68 3.46
CA GLY A 217 -2.86 14.78 2.04
C GLY A 217 -1.82 13.78 1.51
N ILE A 218 -1.41 12.79 2.30
CA ILE A 218 -0.70 11.57 1.83
C ILE A 218 -1.64 10.39 2.02
N TRP A 219 -1.89 9.64 0.95
CA TRP A 219 -2.45 8.28 1.03
C TRP A 219 -1.47 7.34 0.33
N TRP A 220 -1.10 6.25 1.01
CA TRP A 220 -0.36 5.14 0.41
C TRP A 220 -1.08 3.86 0.71
N ASN A 221 -1.68 3.30 -0.32
CA ASN A 221 -2.48 2.09 -0.25
C ASN A 221 -1.80 1.01 -1.07
N ASN A 222 -1.59 -0.14 -0.46
CA ASN A 222 -1.12 -1.32 -1.15
C ASN A 222 -2.27 -2.31 -1.35
N LEU A 223 -2.29 -2.96 -2.50
CA LEU A 223 -3.16 -4.08 -2.77
C LEU A 223 -2.41 -5.39 -2.58
N ASN A 224 -2.83 -6.16 -1.59
CA ASN A 224 -2.20 -7.42 -1.21
C ASN A 224 -3.01 -8.58 -1.78
N PHE A 225 -2.33 -9.52 -2.43
CA PHE A 225 -2.92 -10.71 -3.01
C PHE A 225 -2.39 -11.96 -2.31
N TYR A 226 -3.29 -12.89 -2.04
CA TYR A 226 -2.96 -14.17 -1.44
C TYR A 226 -3.66 -15.29 -2.20
N ARG A 227 -2.98 -16.41 -2.42
CA ARG A 227 -3.53 -17.57 -3.11
C ARG A 227 -3.70 -18.75 -2.16
N TYR A 228 -4.85 -19.40 -2.25
CA TYR A 228 -5.08 -20.70 -1.62
C TYR A 228 -4.22 -21.75 -2.31
N ASP A 229 -3.31 -22.37 -1.56
CA ASP A 229 -2.47 -23.48 -2.03
C ASP A 229 -2.49 -24.62 -1.02
N GLY A 230 -3.31 -25.63 -1.30
CA GLY A 230 -3.56 -26.71 -0.36
C GLY A 230 -4.16 -26.18 0.94
N ASP A 231 -3.50 -26.40 2.07
CA ASP A 231 -3.92 -25.94 3.40
C ASP A 231 -3.17 -24.68 3.84
N LYS A 232 -2.65 -23.90 2.89
CA LYS A 232 -1.92 -22.66 3.13
C LYS A 232 -2.55 -21.52 2.35
N LEU A 233 -2.40 -20.32 2.90
CA LEU A 233 -2.68 -19.07 2.21
C LEU A 233 -1.33 -18.40 1.92
N LEU A 234 -0.90 -18.38 0.67
CA LEU A 234 0.41 -17.85 0.28
C LEU A 234 0.29 -16.38 -0.11
N PRO A 235 1.14 -15.47 0.36
CA PRO A 235 1.26 -14.15 -0.22
C PRO A 235 1.86 -14.26 -1.62
N VAL A 236 1.18 -13.74 -2.64
CA VAL A 236 1.58 -13.95 -4.05
C VAL A 236 1.88 -12.67 -4.81
N LEU A 237 1.34 -11.53 -4.38
CA LEU A 237 1.61 -10.22 -4.99
C LEU A 237 1.29 -9.11 -3.99
N ASN A 238 2.08 -8.05 -4.03
CA ASN A 238 1.85 -6.81 -3.32
C ASN A 238 2.21 -5.68 -4.28
N GLU A 239 1.25 -4.79 -4.52
CA GLU A 239 1.41 -3.69 -5.46
C GLU A 239 0.91 -2.39 -4.85
N LEU A 240 1.59 -1.28 -5.15
CA LEU A 240 1.11 0.04 -4.81
C LEU A 240 -0.19 0.30 -5.58
N LYS A 241 -1.31 0.36 -4.86
CA LYS A 241 -2.64 0.59 -5.40
C LYS A 241 -2.82 2.06 -5.75
N ASP A 242 -2.47 2.92 -4.81
CA ASP A 242 -2.49 4.34 -5.01
C ASP A 242 -1.51 4.98 -4.03
N GLY A 243 -0.79 5.98 -4.52
CA GLY A 243 0.15 6.71 -3.73
C GLY A 243 0.37 8.11 -4.27
N ASN A 244 0.70 9.03 -3.37
CA ASN A 244 1.13 10.36 -3.75
C ASN A 244 2.22 10.91 -2.82
N SER A 245 3.02 11.83 -3.34
CA SER A 245 3.83 12.74 -2.52
C SER A 245 3.71 14.15 -3.07
N GLN A 246 3.74 15.13 -2.18
CA GLN A 246 3.77 16.54 -2.52
C GLN A 246 5.16 17.11 -2.22
N LEU A 247 5.49 18.22 -2.87
CA LEU A 247 6.81 18.86 -2.77
C LEU A 247 7.20 19.28 -1.34
N PHE A 248 6.25 19.50 -0.44
CA PHE A 248 6.58 19.85 0.94
C PHE A 248 6.98 18.65 1.81
N TRP A 249 6.82 17.42 1.30
CA TRP A 249 7.14 16.18 1.99
C TRP A 249 8.32 15.41 1.38
N GLY A 250 8.88 15.91 0.28
CA GLY A 250 9.94 15.24 -0.46
C GLY A 250 10.50 16.14 -1.55
N PHE A 251 11.43 15.59 -2.34
CA PHE A 251 12.18 16.37 -3.32
C PHE A 251 11.48 16.45 -4.69
N ARG A 252 10.38 15.71 -4.84
CA ARG A 252 9.53 15.65 -6.03
C ARG A 252 8.07 15.46 -5.64
N ALA A 253 7.16 15.97 -6.46
CA ALA A 253 5.76 15.61 -6.41
C ALA A 253 5.52 14.42 -7.34
N TRP A 254 4.70 13.47 -6.91
CA TRP A 254 4.35 12.34 -7.73
C TRP A 254 2.99 11.79 -7.37
N TRP A 255 2.39 11.14 -8.34
CA TRP A 255 1.14 10.43 -8.20
C TRP A 255 1.25 9.08 -8.92
N LEU A 256 0.73 8.03 -8.30
CA LEU A 256 0.53 6.74 -8.96
C LEU A 256 -0.82 6.19 -8.54
N VAL A 257 -1.64 5.80 -9.50
CA VAL A 257 -2.90 5.09 -9.28
C VAL A 257 -2.97 3.86 -10.16
N PHE A 258 -3.34 2.76 -9.54
CA PHE A 258 -3.57 1.49 -10.18
C PHE A 258 -5.07 1.23 -10.37
N THR A 259 -5.42 0.38 -11.34
CA THR A 259 -6.78 -0.15 -11.51
C THR A 259 -6.70 -1.56 -12.09
N ILE A 260 -7.43 -2.52 -11.51
CA ILE A 260 -7.56 -3.88 -12.10
C ILE A 260 -8.44 -3.79 -13.33
N GLN A 261 -7.90 -4.18 -14.49
CA GLN A 261 -8.65 -4.29 -15.74
C GLN A 261 -9.29 -5.67 -15.92
N SER A 262 -8.57 -6.72 -15.53
CA SER A 262 -9.04 -8.11 -15.54
C SER A 262 -8.32 -8.90 -14.45
N THR A 263 -8.91 -10.00 -13.98
CA THR A 263 -8.34 -10.88 -12.94
C THR A 263 -7.91 -12.24 -13.47
N ASN A 264 -8.28 -12.62 -14.70
CA ASN A 264 -7.83 -13.85 -15.33
C ASN A 264 -7.65 -13.63 -16.85
N PRO A 265 -6.42 -13.31 -17.32
CA PRO A 265 -5.22 -13.06 -16.53
C PRO A 265 -5.32 -11.77 -15.70
N LEU A 266 -4.52 -11.65 -14.64
CA LEU A 266 -4.45 -10.45 -13.83
C LEU A 266 -3.77 -9.33 -14.62
N ARG A 267 -4.53 -8.30 -14.99
CA ARG A 267 -4.04 -7.12 -15.70
C ARG A 267 -4.33 -5.88 -14.91
N ILE A 268 -3.28 -5.10 -14.69
CA ILE A 268 -3.32 -3.90 -13.86
C ILE A 268 -2.92 -2.71 -14.74
N LYS A 269 -3.80 -1.73 -14.84
CA LYS A 269 -3.45 -0.42 -15.43
C LYS A 269 -2.87 0.47 -14.33
N MET A 270 -1.72 1.08 -14.59
CA MET A 270 -1.09 2.07 -13.74
C MET A 270 -1.05 3.39 -14.49
N VAL A 271 -1.49 4.47 -13.84
CA VAL A 271 -1.38 5.86 -14.31
C VAL A 271 -0.47 6.57 -13.32
N TYR A 272 0.56 7.22 -13.82
CA TYR A 272 1.61 7.76 -12.97
C TYR A 272 2.22 9.03 -13.56
N ASP A 273 2.56 9.95 -12.67
CA ASP A 273 3.22 11.19 -13.00
C ASP A 273 4.25 11.57 -11.94
N VAL A 274 5.23 12.37 -12.38
CA VAL A 274 6.24 12.98 -11.53
C VAL A 274 6.50 14.39 -12.02
N THR A 275 6.42 15.31 -11.06
CA THR A 275 6.70 16.73 -11.24
C THR A 275 7.88 17.12 -10.38
N LEU A 276 8.87 17.76 -10.99
CA LEU A 276 10.01 18.34 -10.28
C LEU A 276 9.75 19.84 -10.04
N PRO A 277 10.11 20.37 -8.86
CA PRO A 277 9.92 21.79 -8.58
C PRO A 277 10.82 22.64 -9.47
N ASP A 278 10.21 23.49 -10.29
CA ASP A 278 10.91 24.57 -10.97
C ASP A 278 10.91 25.82 -10.08
N THR A 279 12.04 26.12 -9.45
CA THR A 279 12.21 27.32 -8.62
C THR A 279 12.35 28.60 -9.45
N THR A 280 12.50 28.48 -10.77
CA THR A 280 12.65 29.62 -11.70
C THR A 280 11.32 30.10 -12.26
N ARG A 281 10.23 29.33 -12.10
CA ARG A 281 8.91 29.64 -12.66
C ARG A 281 7.81 29.37 -11.65
N VAL A 282 7.12 30.44 -11.23
CA VAL A 282 5.93 30.33 -10.38
C VAL A 282 4.81 29.66 -11.19
N ASN A 283 4.29 28.52 -10.71
CA ASN A 283 3.17 27.74 -11.29
C ASN A 283 3.46 26.89 -12.54
N SER A 284 4.69 26.49 -12.83
CA SER A 284 4.94 25.48 -13.88
C SER A 284 5.09 24.08 -13.28
N GLU A 285 4.16 23.19 -13.59
CA GLU A 285 4.33 21.75 -13.37
C GLU A 285 5.24 21.20 -14.48
N SER A 286 6.54 21.09 -14.20
CA SER A 286 7.49 20.44 -15.10
C SER A 286 7.43 18.93 -14.90
N PHE A 287 6.51 18.29 -15.63
CA PHE A 287 6.41 16.84 -15.66
C PHE A 287 7.65 16.24 -16.32
N VAL A 288 8.37 15.40 -15.58
CA VAL A 288 9.43 14.54 -16.13
C VAL A 288 8.89 13.16 -16.50
N VAL A 289 7.75 12.79 -15.92
CA VAL A 289 6.99 11.59 -16.23
C VAL A 289 5.50 11.93 -16.18
N ASN A 290 4.73 11.51 -17.18
CA ASN A 290 3.27 11.54 -17.20
C ASN A 290 2.79 10.50 -18.21
N ASP A 291 2.51 9.28 -17.75
CA ASP A 291 2.17 8.18 -18.63
C ASP A 291 1.22 7.18 -17.93
N SER A 292 0.81 6.18 -18.69
CA SER A 292 0.13 5.01 -18.17
C SER A 292 0.60 3.76 -18.88
N THR A 293 0.55 2.64 -18.17
CA THR A 293 0.86 1.33 -18.72
C THR A 293 -0.07 0.28 -18.18
N VAL A 294 -0.15 -0.85 -18.86
CA VAL A 294 -0.78 -2.06 -18.33
C VAL A 294 0.32 -3.09 -18.06
N VAL A 295 0.33 -3.65 -16.86
CA VAL A 295 1.19 -4.78 -16.48
C VAL A 295 0.30 -6.01 -16.37
N GLU A 296 0.65 -7.05 -17.11
CA GLU A 296 0.07 -8.37 -16.96
C GLU A 296 0.91 -9.18 -15.98
N TYR A 297 0.25 -9.82 -15.02
CA TYR A 297 0.88 -10.66 -14.01
C TYR A 297 0.57 -12.12 -14.28
N VAL A 298 1.62 -12.94 -14.30
CA VAL A 298 1.53 -14.37 -14.54
C VAL A 298 2.04 -15.16 -13.36
N TRP A 299 1.43 -16.31 -13.12
CA TRP A 299 1.87 -17.21 -12.06
C TRP A 299 3.24 -17.81 -12.39
N ASN A 300 4.17 -17.70 -11.44
CA ASN A 300 5.46 -18.36 -11.50
C ASN A 300 5.48 -19.52 -10.50
N ASP A 301 5.50 -20.76 -11.00
CA ASP A 301 5.44 -21.95 -10.15
C ASP A 301 6.68 -22.18 -9.27
N ILE A 302 7.84 -21.68 -9.69
CA ILE A 302 9.10 -21.82 -8.95
C ILE A 302 9.09 -20.86 -7.76
N GLN A 303 8.72 -19.60 -8.01
CA GLN A 303 8.68 -18.55 -6.98
C GLN A 303 7.41 -18.59 -6.13
N LYS A 304 6.37 -19.30 -6.58
CA LYS A 304 5.02 -19.30 -5.99
C LYS A 304 4.46 -17.88 -5.83
N LYS A 305 4.72 -17.03 -6.82
CA LYS A 305 4.31 -15.62 -6.87
C LYS A 305 3.72 -15.26 -8.23
N LEU A 306 2.91 -14.21 -8.26
CA LEU A 306 2.53 -13.55 -9.50
C LEU A 306 3.66 -12.58 -9.89
N VAL A 307 4.15 -12.70 -11.12
CA VAL A 307 5.27 -11.92 -11.64
C VAL A 307 4.80 -11.07 -12.81
N GLY A 308 5.06 -9.76 -12.75
CA GLY A 308 4.74 -8.83 -13.82
C GLY A 308 5.57 -9.08 -15.08
N ARG A 309 4.92 -9.05 -16.25
CA ARG A 309 5.57 -9.13 -17.58
C ARG A 309 6.11 -7.76 -18.01
N TYR A 310 7.11 -7.27 -17.29
CA TYR A 310 7.59 -5.89 -17.44
C TYR A 310 8.22 -5.56 -18.80
N LYS A 311 8.71 -6.57 -19.55
CA LYS A 311 9.27 -6.35 -20.90
C LYS A 311 8.23 -5.82 -21.90
N ALA A 312 6.95 -6.05 -21.65
CA ALA A 312 5.86 -5.59 -22.51
C ALA A 312 5.17 -4.32 -21.98
N SER A 313 5.59 -3.79 -20.83
CA SER A 313 5.05 -2.57 -20.22
C SER A 313 6.05 -1.42 -20.33
N LYS A 314 5.53 -0.19 -20.23
CA LYS A 314 6.37 1.02 -20.17
C LYS A 314 7.03 1.24 -18.81
N LEU A 315 6.49 0.61 -17.76
CA LEU A 315 7.09 0.59 -16.43
C LEU A 315 7.83 -0.72 -16.19
N SER A 316 8.96 -0.61 -15.51
CA SER A 316 9.64 -1.70 -14.83
C SER A 316 9.20 -1.83 -13.37
N ARG A 317 9.52 -2.97 -12.76
CA ARG A 317 9.34 -3.18 -11.31
C ARG A 317 10.09 -2.13 -10.48
N ALA A 318 11.31 -1.77 -10.90
CA ALA A 318 12.13 -0.76 -10.21
C ALA A 318 11.46 0.61 -10.24
N GLN A 319 10.89 1.01 -11.39
CA GLN A 319 10.15 2.27 -11.51
C GLN A 319 8.92 2.26 -10.60
N ILE A 320 8.10 1.19 -10.59
CA ILE A 320 6.94 1.08 -9.68
C ILE A 320 7.38 1.21 -8.21
N LEU A 321 8.42 0.47 -7.81
CA LEU A 321 8.94 0.50 -6.44
C LEU A 321 9.54 1.86 -6.07
N SER A 322 10.00 2.67 -7.03
CA SER A 322 10.46 4.04 -6.77
C SER A 322 9.33 4.97 -6.30
N TYR A 323 8.06 4.60 -6.50
CA TYR A 323 6.90 5.29 -5.93
C TYR A 323 6.54 4.79 -4.51
N THR A 324 7.29 3.84 -3.94
CA THR A 324 7.08 3.36 -2.57
C THR A 324 8.01 4.07 -1.58
N VAL A 325 7.41 4.74 -0.58
CA VAL A 325 7.95 5.41 0.64
C VAL A 325 9.19 6.32 0.49
N GLN A 326 9.32 7.26 1.44
CA GLN A 326 10.40 8.25 1.57
C GLN A 326 11.81 7.61 1.56
N GLU A 327 12.79 8.37 1.06
CA GLU A 327 14.21 8.00 0.89
C GLU A 327 14.52 7.05 -0.28
N ASN A 328 13.65 7.00 -1.28
CA ASN A 328 13.87 6.15 -2.46
C ASN A 328 14.40 6.92 -3.68
N GLU A 329 14.99 8.10 -3.47
CA GLU A 329 15.42 8.99 -4.55
C GLU A 329 16.56 8.39 -5.38
N MET A 330 17.46 7.63 -4.74
CA MET A 330 18.49 6.88 -5.48
C MET A 330 17.88 5.83 -6.42
N LEU A 331 16.84 5.11 -5.98
CA LEU A 331 16.13 4.18 -6.86
C LEU A 331 15.35 4.93 -7.94
N PHE A 332 14.74 6.07 -7.61
CA PHE A 332 14.03 6.89 -8.60
C PHE A 332 14.98 7.36 -9.70
N ILE A 333 16.12 7.96 -9.34
CA ILE A 333 17.14 8.38 -10.29
C ILE A 333 17.65 7.18 -11.11
N ASN A 334 17.93 6.05 -10.46
CA ASN A 334 18.38 4.84 -11.14
C ASN A 334 17.35 4.30 -12.15
N ALA A 335 16.08 4.23 -11.74
CA ALA A 335 15.00 3.63 -12.52
C ALA A 335 14.46 4.54 -13.63
N HIS A 336 14.63 5.86 -13.49
CA HIS A 336 14.23 6.89 -14.46
C HIS A 336 15.42 7.61 -15.09
N TYR A 337 16.60 6.97 -15.10
CA TYR A 337 17.84 7.60 -15.56
C TYR A 337 17.72 8.17 -16.99
N GLN A 338 17.13 7.41 -17.91
CA GLN A 338 17.00 7.82 -19.31
C GLN A 338 16.05 9.00 -19.48
N GLU A 339 14.93 9.00 -18.75
CA GLU A 339 13.97 10.10 -18.73
C GLU A 339 14.61 11.37 -18.17
N LEU A 340 15.30 11.27 -17.02
CA LEU A 340 16.01 12.40 -16.41
C LEU A 340 17.15 12.92 -17.31
N LYS A 341 17.93 12.03 -17.91
CA LYS A 341 19.01 12.39 -18.83
C LYS A 341 18.48 13.11 -20.08
N SER A 342 17.37 12.61 -20.63
CA SER A 342 16.70 13.25 -21.76
C SER A 342 16.17 14.65 -21.38
N SER A 343 15.59 14.79 -20.19
CA SER A 343 15.08 16.07 -19.67
C SER A 343 16.17 17.14 -19.44
N LEU A 344 17.44 16.76 -19.31
CA LEU A 344 18.56 17.72 -19.26
C LEU A 344 18.85 18.40 -20.59
N HIS A 345 18.38 17.85 -21.71
CA HIS A 345 18.51 18.45 -23.03
C HIS A 345 17.35 19.38 -23.39
N ASP A 346 16.26 19.36 -22.62
CA ASP A 346 15.10 20.21 -22.82
C ASP A 346 15.21 21.49 -21.96
N SER A 347 15.11 22.65 -22.61
CA SER A 347 15.30 23.95 -21.94
C SER A 347 14.24 24.28 -20.88
N VAL A 348 13.08 23.63 -20.92
CA VAL A 348 11.98 23.82 -19.97
C VAL A 348 12.18 22.93 -18.75
N THR A 349 12.54 21.66 -18.92
CA THR A 349 12.70 20.72 -17.81
C THR A 349 14.10 20.72 -17.19
N ARG A 350 15.14 21.14 -17.92
CA ARG A 350 16.54 21.14 -17.43
C ARG A 350 16.71 21.85 -16.08
N PRO A 351 16.19 23.07 -15.86
CA PRO A 351 16.36 23.76 -14.58
C PRO A 351 15.78 22.98 -13.39
N ALA A 352 14.61 22.35 -13.59
CA ALA A 352 13.94 21.56 -12.56
C ALA A 352 14.73 20.28 -12.23
N VAL A 353 15.28 19.59 -13.24
CA VAL A 353 16.12 18.39 -13.04
C VAL A 353 17.41 18.75 -12.30
N LEU A 354 18.10 19.82 -12.70
CA LEU A 354 19.33 20.24 -12.03
C LEU A 354 19.06 20.65 -10.57
N ASN A 355 18.00 21.41 -10.32
CA ASN A 355 17.59 21.78 -8.96
C ASN A 355 17.26 20.53 -8.12
N TYR A 356 16.53 19.57 -8.67
CA TYR A 356 16.26 18.30 -8.00
C TYR A 356 17.55 17.57 -7.63
N LEU A 357 18.49 17.38 -8.57
CA LEU A 357 19.77 16.71 -8.32
C LEU A 357 20.61 17.45 -7.26
N GLN A 358 20.63 18.78 -7.30
CA GLN A 358 21.31 19.63 -6.32
C GLN A 358 20.76 19.42 -4.91
N VAL A 359 19.44 19.31 -4.77
CA VAL A 359 18.80 19.07 -3.47
C VAL A 359 19.10 17.65 -2.97
N ILE A 360 19.01 16.63 -3.84
CA ILE A 360 19.36 15.25 -3.47
C ILE A 360 20.83 15.16 -3.04
N MET A 361 21.75 15.74 -3.82
CA MET A 361 23.18 15.69 -3.55
C MET A 361 23.57 16.42 -2.26
N ASN A 362 22.84 17.47 -1.86
CA ASN A 362 23.04 18.13 -0.56
C ASN A 362 22.43 17.37 0.63
N SER A 363 21.52 16.44 0.38
CA SER A 363 20.84 15.66 1.41
C SER A 363 21.55 14.35 1.78
N HIS A 364 22.59 14.00 1.02
CA HIS A 364 23.49 12.87 1.20
C HIS A 364 24.92 13.35 1.46
#